data_AF-A0A7J9PWZ4-F1
#
_entry.id   AF-A0A7J9PWZ4-F1
#
_cell.length_a   1.000
_cell.length_b   1.000
_cell.length_c   1.000
_cell.angle_alpha   90.00
_cell.angle_beta   90.00
_cell.angle_gamma   90.00
#
_symmetry.space_group_name_H-M   'P 1'
#
loop_
_entity.id
_entity.type
_entity.pdbx_description
1 polymer ?
#
loop_
_entity_poly.entity_id
_entity_poly.type
_entity_poly.pdbx_seq_one_letter_code
_entity_poly.pdbx_strand_id
1 'polypeptide(L)'
;LRLIGEMYNVEKNVLKERTEKLLKDLMLTDKTRSLASSLSGGMKRRLNLGMALVHEPDIVVLDEPSAGLDPQSRLVLWDYINSLSKNKGKTIILTTHFMEEADRLSDRVAIMDKGELLVLDTPESLKKKLGKGDVIEIKLSESDMNKKVLEMINTIDGVEEAKEIRGGIVVRALDAVNKIPKIIDRIEGLNTTIADVSIRRNTLEDVFISLTGRGLRE
;
A
#
# COMPACT_ATOMS: atom_id res chain seq x y z
N LEU A 1 1.70 27.72 -9.95
CA LEU A 1 0.41 27.87 -9.23
C LEU A 1 -0.43 29.01 -9.81
N ARG A 2 0.00 30.28 -9.72
CA ARG A 2 -0.76 31.41 -10.27
C ARG A 2 -1.14 31.25 -11.74
N LEU A 3 -0.18 30.92 -12.61
CA LEU A 3 -0.44 30.65 -14.03
C LEU A 3 -1.58 29.65 -14.25
N ILE A 4 -1.53 28.51 -13.54
CA ILE A 4 -2.58 27.48 -13.65
C ILE A 4 -3.92 28.03 -13.14
N GLY A 5 -3.94 28.69 -11.98
CA GLY A 5 -5.19 29.27 -11.47
C GLY A 5 -5.82 30.30 -12.41
N GLU A 6 -5.01 31.11 -13.09
CA GLU A 6 -5.48 32.06 -14.11
C GLU A 6 -6.07 31.33 -15.32
N MET A 7 -5.45 30.23 -15.78
CA MET A 7 -6.00 29.39 -16.86
C MET A 7 -7.38 28.79 -16.51
N TYR A 8 -7.65 28.56 -15.22
CA TYR A 8 -8.93 28.11 -14.70
C TYR A 8 -9.86 29.26 -14.27
N ASN A 9 -9.56 30.50 -14.65
CA ASN A 9 -10.36 31.70 -14.34
C ASN A 9 -10.62 31.93 -12.85
N VAL A 10 -9.68 31.56 -11.97
CA VAL A 10 -9.77 31.86 -10.54
C VAL A 10 -9.54 33.35 -10.30
N GLU A 11 -10.42 34.00 -9.54
CA GLU A 11 -10.29 35.42 -9.20
C GLU A 11 -8.94 35.73 -8.52
N LYS A 12 -8.29 36.84 -8.87
CA LYS A 12 -6.92 37.17 -8.42
C LYS A 12 -6.73 37.16 -6.90
N ASN A 13 -7.69 37.69 -6.15
CA ASN A 13 -7.61 37.74 -4.68
C ASN A 13 -7.68 36.34 -4.08
N VAL A 14 -8.67 35.56 -4.51
CA VAL A 14 -8.84 34.15 -4.12
C VAL A 14 -7.63 33.31 -4.52
N LEU A 15 -7.10 33.51 -5.72
CA LEU A 15 -5.94 32.79 -6.24
C LEU A 15 -4.68 33.05 -5.39
N LYS A 16 -4.49 34.29 -4.93
CA LYS A 16 -3.38 34.64 -4.05
C LYS A 16 -3.46 33.87 -2.74
N GLU A 17 -4.61 33.90 -2.08
CA GLU A 17 -4.85 33.19 -0.81
C GLU A 17 -4.71 31.67 -0.97
N ARG A 18 -5.31 31.10 -2.02
CA ARG A 18 -5.19 29.66 -2.34
C ARG A 18 -3.75 29.27 -2.62
N THR A 19 -3.01 30.07 -3.37
CA THR A 19 -1.59 29.80 -3.66
C THR A 19 -0.76 29.78 -2.38
N GLU A 20 -0.92 30.76 -1.50
CA GLU A 20 -0.19 30.85 -0.24
C GLU A 20 -0.52 29.66 0.69
N LYS A 21 -1.81 29.31 0.80
CA LYS A 21 -2.27 28.14 1.54
C LYS A 21 -1.67 26.84 1.00
N LEU A 22 -1.74 26.62 -0.32
CA LEU A 22 -1.20 25.41 -0.94
C LEU A 22 0.31 25.29 -0.77
N LEU A 23 1.06 26.38 -0.90
CA LEU A 23 2.51 26.36 -0.68
C LEU A 23 2.87 26.01 0.76
N LYS A 24 2.08 26.49 1.73
CA LYS A 24 2.24 26.12 3.14
C LYS A 24 1.92 24.64 3.37
N ASP A 25 0.75 24.19 2.93
CA ASP A 25 0.28 22.81 3.10
C ASP A 25 1.25 21.80 2.46
N LEU A 26 1.89 22.17 1.34
CA LEU A 26 2.81 21.32 0.58
C LEU A 26 4.28 21.50 0.98
N MET A 27 4.58 22.27 2.03
CA MET A 27 5.94 22.57 2.51
C MET A 27 6.86 23.13 1.40
N LEU A 28 6.36 24.10 0.64
CA LEU A 28 7.05 24.76 -0.47
C LEU A 28 7.22 26.28 -0.30
N THR A 29 6.86 26.84 0.87
CA THR A 29 6.95 28.28 1.16
C THR A 29 8.34 28.86 0.88
N ASP A 30 9.40 28.15 1.31
CA ASP A 30 10.79 28.59 1.14
C ASP A 30 11.30 28.51 -0.30
N LYS A 31 10.51 27.91 -1.20
CA LYS A 31 10.85 27.70 -2.62
C LYS A 31 10.05 28.59 -3.57
N THR A 32 9.30 29.56 -3.03
CA THR A 32 8.49 30.53 -3.80
C THR A 32 9.27 31.30 -4.88
N ARG A 33 10.57 31.55 -4.66
CA ARG A 33 11.45 32.25 -5.60
C ARG A 33 12.40 31.34 -6.37
N SER A 34 12.28 30.02 -6.19
CA SER A 34 13.09 29.04 -6.92
C SER A 34 12.44 28.68 -8.25
N LEU A 35 13.27 28.42 -9.27
CA LEU A 35 12.77 27.86 -10.53
C LEU A 35 12.26 26.43 -10.30
N ALA A 36 11.17 26.06 -10.97
CA ALA A 36 10.63 24.71 -10.86
C ALA A 36 11.66 23.63 -11.27
N SER A 37 12.57 23.96 -12.20
CA SER A 37 13.65 23.08 -12.65
C SER A 37 14.66 22.76 -11.55
N SER A 38 14.91 23.68 -10.61
CA SER A 38 15.87 23.52 -9.50
C SER A 38 15.29 22.82 -8.27
N LEU A 39 14.00 22.50 -8.28
CA LEU A 39 13.36 21.72 -7.23
C LEU A 39 13.79 20.24 -7.27
N SER A 40 13.89 19.61 -6.10
CA SER A 40 14.08 18.16 -6.01
C SER A 40 12.88 17.42 -6.63
N GLY A 41 13.05 16.14 -6.98
CA GLY A 41 11.96 15.32 -7.54
C GLY A 41 10.70 15.36 -6.66
N GLY A 42 10.87 15.26 -5.34
CA GLY A 42 9.73 15.32 -4.43
C GLY A 42 9.09 16.69 -4.28
N MET A 43 9.89 17.76 -4.33
CA MET A 43 9.34 19.12 -4.39
C MET A 43 8.56 19.36 -5.68
N LYS A 44 9.02 18.84 -6.83
CA LYS A 44 8.29 18.90 -8.10
C LYS A 44 6.96 18.16 -8.02
N ARG A 45 6.94 16.98 -7.40
CA ARG A 45 5.71 16.19 -7.18
C ARG A 45 4.69 16.94 -6.33
N ARG A 46 5.12 17.52 -5.22
CA ARG A 46 4.27 18.37 -4.37
C ARG A 46 3.77 19.61 -5.12
N LEU A 47 4.63 20.25 -5.93
CA LEU A 47 4.22 21.38 -6.77
C LEU A 47 3.16 20.97 -7.80
N ASN A 48 3.30 19.80 -8.44
CA ASN A 48 2.30 19.25 -9.36
C ASN A 48 0.96 19.04 -8.67
N LEU A 49 0.95 18.49 -7.44
CA LEU A 49 -0.28 18.38 -6.66
C LEU A 49 -0.89 19.75 -6.38
N GLY A 50 -0.08 20.75 -6.02
CA GLY A 50 -0.56 22.12 -5.86
C GLY A 50 -1.19 22.69 -7.13
N MET A 51 -0.61 22.41 -8.30
CA MET A 51 -1.17 22.81 -9.60
C MET A 51 -2.52 22.16 -9.87
N ALA A 52 -2.68 20.88 -9.53
CA ALA A 52 -3.96 20.17 -9.65
C ALA A 52 -5.05 20.72 -8.71
N LEU A 53 -4.68 21.35 -7.59
CA LEU A 53 -5.63 21.76 -6.55
C LEU A 53 -5.96 23.26 -6.53
N VAL A 54 -5.16 24.11 -7.19
CA VAL A 54 -5.28 25.58 -7.09
C VAL A 54 -6.65 26.13 -7.53
N HIS A 55 -7.34 25.41 -8.40
CA HIS A 55 -8.67 25.75 -8.89
C HIS A 55 -9.82 25.07 -8.11
N GLU A 56 -9.51 24.40 -7.00
CA GLU A 56 -10.45 23.69 -6.12
C GLU A 56 -11.40 22.69 -6.83
N PRO A 57 -10.90 21.74 -7.64
CA PRO A 57 -11.76 20.76 -8.31
C PRO A 57 -12.46 19.84 -7.32
N ASP A 58 -13.66 19.34 -7.62
CA ASP A 58 -14.37 18.38 -6.75
C ASP A 58 -13.83 16.95 -6.85
N ILE A 59 -13.27 16.62 -8.02
CA ILE A 59 -12.63 15.33 -8.31
C ILE A 59 -11.16 15.58 -8.66
N VAL A 60 -10.26 14.86 -8.00
CA VAL A 60 -8.82 14.93 -8.24
C VAL A 60 -8.33 13.56 -8.72
N VAL A 61 -7.70 13.52 -9.90
CA VAL A 61 -7.07 12.31 -10.42
C VAL A 61 -5.57 12.42 -10.24
N LEU A 62 -4.97 11.45 -9.54
CA LEU A 62 -3.55 11.42 -9.20
C LEU A 62 -2.91 10.16 -9.77
N ASP A 63 -2.08 10.32 -10.79
CA ASP A 63 -1.29 9.21 -11.31
C ASP A 63 -0.03 9.04 -10.45
N GLU A 64 0.18 7.89 -9.82
CA GLU A 64 1.31 7.53 -8.96
C GLU A 64 1.87 8.67 -8.07
N PRO A 65 1.06 9.29 -7.20
CA PRO A 65 1.41 10.56 -6.57
C PRO A 65 2.68 10.47 -5.72
N SER A 66 3.00 9.32 -5.12
CA SER A 66 4.16 9.12 -4.26
C SER A 66 5.42 8.55 -4.95
N ALA A 67 5.37 8.27 -6.25
CA ALA A 67 6.49 7.67 -6.97
C ALA A 67 7.76 8.54 -6.95
N GLY A 68 8.91 7.91 -6.66
CA GLY A 68 10.22 8.57 -6.61
C GLY A 68 10.44 9.47 -5.38
N LEU A 69 9.51 9.49 -4.42
CA LEU A 69 9.70 10.18 -3.15
C LEU A 69 10.50 9.33 -2.16
N ASP A 70 11.25 9.98 -1.27
CA ASP A 70 11.79 9.34 -0.07
C ASP A 70 10.66 9.01 0.94
N PRO A 71 10.88 8.08 1.90
CA PRO A 71 9.84 7.66 2.84
C PRO A 71 9.17 8.81 3.61
N GLN A 72 9.93 9.82 4.06
CA GLN A 72 9.35 10.94 4.82
C GLN A 72 8.48 11.82 3.94
N SER A 73 8.93 12.15 2.72
CA SER A 73 8.13 12.91 1.76
C SER A 73 6.83 12.19 1.36
N ARG A 74 6.83 10.86 1.29
CA ARG A 74 5.61 10.07 1.01
C ARG A 74 4.58 10.23 2.11
N LEU A 75 4.98 10.10 3.37
CA LEU A 75 4.09 10.23 4.52
C LEU A 75 3.41 11.61 4.54
N VAL A 76 4.18 12.69 4.34
CA VAL A 76 3.64 14.05 4.25
C VAL A 76 2.61 14.19 3.12
N LEU A 77 2.92 13.61 1.94
CA LEU A 77 2.01 13.63 0.80
C LEU A 77 0.73 12.84 1.08
N TRP A 78 0.84 11.65 1.68
CA TRP A 78 -0.28 10.80 2.05
C TRP A 78 -1.21 11.48 3.05
N ASP A 79 -0.65 12.08 4.10
CA ASP A 79 -1.44 12.82 5.09
C ASP A 79 -2.19 13.99 4.45
N TYR A 80 -1.55 14.67 3.50
CA TYR A 80 -2.20 15.73 2.76
C TYR A 80 -3.34 15.20 1.87
N ILE A 81 -3.11 14.16 1.07
CA ILE A 81 -4.13 13.53 0.22
C ILE A 81 -5.33 13.06 1.07
N ASN A 82 -5.05 12.40 2.20
CA ASN A 82 -6.09 11.96 3.13
C ASN A 82 -6.91 13.14 3.67
N SER A 83 -6.25 14.26 4.00
CA SER A 83 -6.94 15.49 4.44
C SER A 83 -7.86 16.08 3.37
N LEU A 84 -7.50 15.96 2.08
CA LEU A 84 -8.34 16.44 0.98
C LEU A 84 -9.66 15.65 0.91
N SER A 85 -9.58 14.32 1.06
CA SER A 85 -10.75 13.45 1.07
C SER A 85 -11.58 13.66 2.34
N LYS A 86 -10.99 13.43 3.52
CA LYS A 86 -11.71 13.37 4.80
C LYS A 86 -12.18 14.74 5.31
N ASN A 87 -11.36 15.78 5.15
CA ASN A 87 -11.66 17.10 5.75
C ASN A 87 -12.26 18.08 4.74
N LYS A 88 -11.92 17.96 3.46
CA LYS A 88 -12.37 18.88 2.40
C LYS A 88 -13.42 18.28 1.47
N GLY A 89 -13.84 17.03 1.69
CA GLY A 89 -14.90 16.37 0.93
C GLY A 89 -14.58 16.13 -0.54
N LYS A 90 -13.29 16.12 -0.92
CA LYS A 90 -12.85 15.94 -2.30
C LYS A 90 -12.90 14.46 -2.68
N THR A 91 -13.37 14.15 -3.89
CA THR A 91 -13.24 12.78 -4.42
C THR A 91 -11.86 12.61 -5.03
N ILE A 92 -11.14 11.55 -4.64
CA ILE A 92 -9.78 11.29 -5.13
C ILE A 92 -9.76 9.95 -5.83
N ILE A 93 -9.29 9.94 -7.07
CA ILE A 93 -8.97 8.74 -7.82
C ILE A 93 -7.45 8.72 -7.94
N LEU A 94 -6.80 7.70 -7.38
CA LEU A 94 -5.36 7.55 -7.49
C LEU A 94 -4.99 6.20 -8.10
N THR A 95 -3.92 6.19 -8.89
CA THR A 95 -3.26 4.97 -9.33
C THR A 95 -1.96 4.82 -8.56
N THR A 96 -1.59 3.59 -8.23
CA THR A 96 -0.34 3.31 -7.54
C THR A 96 0.04 1.85 -7.70
N HIS A 97 1.34 1.59 -7.78
CA HIS A 97 1.89 0.24 -7.60
C HIS A 97 2.31 -0.03 -6.14
N PHE A 98 2.23 0.97 -5.25
CA PHE A 98 2.51 0.79 -3.83
C PHE A 98 1.24 0.35 -3.09
N MET A 99 1.18 -0.94 -2.76
CA MET A 99 0.02 -1.52 -2.07
C MET A 99 -0.26 -0.88 -0.71
N GLU A 100 0.78 -0.40 -0.01
CA GLU A 100 0.64 0.37 1.23
C GLU A 100 -0.07 1.73 1.02
N GLU A 101 0.20 2.42 -0.10
CA GLU A 101 -0.47 3.67 -0.45
C GLU A 101 -1.97 3.42 -0.68
N ALA A 102 -2.29 2.37 -1.45
CA ALA A 102 -3.66 1.97 -1.71
C ALA A 102 -4.40 1.61 -0.41
N ASP A 103 -3.77 0.84 0.48
CA ASP A 103 -4.37 0.42 1.76
C ASP A 103 -4.61 1.60 2.70
N ARG A 104 -3.70 2.59 2.74
CA ARG A 104 -3.80 3.74 3.64
C ARG A 104 -4.77 4.81 3.16
N LEU A 105 -4.80 5.09 1.86
CA LEU A 105 -5.51 6.27 1.31
C LEU A 105 -6.90 5.97 0.78
N SER A 106 -7.22 4.71 0.48
CA SER A 106 -8.38 4.38 -0.34
C SER A 106 -9.52 3.81 0.48
N ASP A 107 -10.73 4.36 0.30
CA ASP A 107 -11.95 3.74 0.82
C ASP A 107 -12.31 2.44 0.07
N ARG A 108 -11.91 2.36 -1.21
CA ARG A 108 -12.06 1.19 -2.09
C ARG A 108 -10.85 1.06 -2.99
N VAL A 109 -10.45 -0.18 -3.29
CA VAL A 109 -9.31 -0.48 -4.16
C VAL A 109 -9.79 -1.34 -5.33
N ALA A 110 -9.46 -0.88 -6.53
CA ALA A 110 -9.55 -1.64 -7.77
C ALA A 110 -8.18 -2.27 -8.05
N ILE A 111 -8.13 -3.59 -8.21
CA ILE A 111 -6.92 -4.27 -8.72
C ILE A 111 -7.12 -4.56 -10.20
N MET A 112 -6.18 -4.08 -11.01
CA MET A 112 -6.16 -4.31 -12.46
C MET A 112 -4.92 -5.12 -12.86
N ASP A 113 -5.07 -6.07 -13.79
CA ASP A 113 -3.97 -6.75 -14.49
C ASP A 113 -4.35 -6.90 -15.97
N LYS A 114 -3.38 -6.74 -16.87
CA LYS A 114 -3.55 -6.90 -18.34
C LYS A 114 -4.73 -6.12 -18.95
N GLY A 115 -5.03 -4.94 -18.40
CA GLY A 115 -6.13 -4.09 -18.86
C GLY A 115 -7.52 -4.50 -18.35
N GLU A 116 -7.60 -5.52 -17.50
CA GLU A 116 -8.85 -6.00 -16.91
C GLU A 116 -8.94 -5.64 -15.42
N LEU A 117 -10.14 -5.28 -14.97
CA LEU A 117 -10.45 -5.10 -13.55
C LEU A 117 -10.71 -6.46 -12.92
N LEU A 118 -9.77 -6.95 -12.11
CA LEU A 118 -9.88 -8.26 -11.47
C LEU A 118 -10.83 -8.23 -10.26
N VAL A 119 -10.72 -7.18 -9.43
CA VAL A 119 -11.55 -7.03 -8.24
C VAL A 119 -11.68 -5.56 -7.84
N LEU A 120 -12.80 -5.20 -7.21
CA LEU A 120 -13.05 -3.90 -6.63
C LEU A 120 -13.82 -4.06 -5.31
N ASP A 121 -13.19 -3.70 -4.20
CA ASP A 121 -13.81 -3.78 -2.86
C ASP A 121 -13.07 -2.85 -1.88
N THR A 122 -13.49 -2.82 -0.61
CA THR A 122 -12.70 -2.16 0.45
C THR A 122 -11.38 -2.91 0.69
N PRO A 123 -10.29 -2.25 1.08
CA PRO A 123 -9.03 -2.93 1.39
C PRO A 123 -9.20 -4.07 2.39
N GLU A 124 -10.01 -3.87 3.42
CA GLU A 124 -10.32 -4.88 4.44
C GLU A 124 -11.08 -6.08 3.87
N SER A 125 -12.07 -5.86 3.00
CA SER A 125 -12.75 -6.96 2.31
C SER A 125 -11.82 -7.75 1.42
N LEU A 126 -10.93 -7.08 0.67
CA LEU A 126 -9.95 -7.73 -0.20
C LEU A 126 -9.00 -8.61 0.61
N LYS A 127 -8.44 -8.09 1.70
CA LYS A 127 -7.57 -8.84 2.63
C LYS A 127 -8.26 -10.06 3.24
N LYS A 128 -9.57 -9.98 3.50
CA LYS A 128 -10.38 -11.10 4.01
C LYS A 128 -10.74 -12.15 2.94
N LYS A 129 -10.79 -11.78 1.66
CA LYS A 129 -11.15 -12.68 0.54
C LYS A 129 -10.06 -13.69 0.20
N LEU A 130 -8.80 -13.38 0.50
CA LEU A 130 -7.67 -14.31 0.36
C LEU A 130 -7.71 -15.54 1.27
N GLY A 131 -8.65 -15.55 2.20
CA GLY A 131 -8.64 -16.44 3.34
C GLY A 131 -8.93 -15.62 4.58
N LYS A 132 -9.76 -16.18 5.46
CA LYS A 132 -9.90 -15.58 6.78
C LYS A 132 -8.60 -15.95 7.52
N GLY A 133 -7.81 -14.99 7.96
CA GLY A 133 -6.78 -15.25 8.98
C GLY A 133 -5.36 -14.86 8.62
N ASP A 134 -4.54 -14.84 9.67
CA ASP A 134 -3.18 -14.33 9.65
C ASP A 134 -2.24 -15.27 8.85
N VAL A 135 -1.16 -14.68 8.36
CA VAL A 135 -0.05 -15.39 7.72
C VAL A 135 1.00 -15.67 8.78
N ILE A 136 1.28 -16.95 9.00
CA ILE A 136 2.38 -17.40 9.86
C ILE A 136 3.57 -17.69 8.94
N GLU A 137 4.71 -17.06 9.19
CA GLU A 137 5.97 -17.44 8.57
C GLU A 137 6.85 -18.16 9.59
N ILE A 138 7.33 -19.33 9.20
CA ILE A 138 8.17 -20.20 10.03
C ILE A 138 9.46 -20.44 9.27
N LYS A 139 10.60 -20.18 9.90
CA LYS A 139 11.91 -20.60 9.41
C LYS A 139 12.44 -21.71 10.30
N LEU A 140 12.79 -22.83 9.69
CA LEU A 140 13.48 -23.91 10.37
C LEU A 140 14.99 -23.63 10.37
N SER A 141 15.70 -24.14 11.37
CA SER A 141 17.16 -24.15 11.38
C SER A 141 17.73 -25.03 10.26
N GLU A 142 17.00 -26.08 9.88
CA GLU A 142 17.36 -27.01 8.81
C GLU A 142 16.29 -27.01 7.71
N SER A 143 16.62 -26.42 6.56
CA SER A 143 15.68 -26.29 5.43
C SER A 143 15.27 -27.62 4.79
N ASP A 144 16.04 -28.70 5.01
CA ASP A 144 15.77 -30.02 4.43
C ASP A 144 14.45 -30.63 4.94
N MET A 145 13.99 -30.18 6.11
CA MET A 145 12.74 -30.62 6.72
C MET A 145 11.52 -29.83 6.22
N ASN A 146 11.70 -28.77 5.43
CA ASN A 146 10.62 -27.90 4.96
C ASN A 146 9.49 -28.68 4.29
N LYS A 147 9.82 -29.61 3.39
CA LYS A 147 8.82 -30.42 2.66
C LYS A 147 7.97 -31.29 3.59
N LYS A 148 8.60 -31.97 4.55
CA LYS A 148 7.89 -32.81 5.53
C LYS A 148 6.98 -31.98 6.43
N VAL A 149 7.48 -30.82 6.88
CA VAL A 149 6.70 -29.90 7.70
C VAL A 149 5.52 -29.33 6.91
N LEU A 150 5.71 -28.98 5.63
CA LEU A 150 4.64 -28.49 4.76
C LEU A 150 3.52 -29.52 4.57
N GLU A 151 3.86 -30.78 4.25
CA GLU A 151 2.88 -31.86 4.13
C GLU A 151 2.09 -32.04 5.42
N MET A 152 2.77 -31.99 6.57
CA MET A 152 2.14 -32.13 7.88
C MET A 152 1.25 -30.94 8.25
N ILE A 153 1.67 -29.70 8.00
CA ILE A 153 0.88 -28.50 8.31
C ILE A 153 -0.39 -28.43 7.47
N ASN A 154 -0.34 -28.86 6.20
CA ASN A 154 -1.52 -28.93 5.35
C ASN A 154 -2.59 -29.92 5.85
N THR A 155 -2.27 -30.81 6.78
CA THR A 155 -3.26 -31.70 7.44
C THR A 155 -3.94 -31.08 8.66
N ILE A 156 -3.51 -29.90 9.11
CA ILE A 156 -4.07 -29.24 10.29
C ILE A 156 -5.40 -28.57 9.91
N ASP A 157 -6.45 -28.88 10.66
CA ASP A 157 -7.77 -28.31 10.44
C ASP A 157 -7.76 -26.77 10.51
N GLY A 158 -8.31 -26.15 9.47
CA GLY A 158 -8.35 -24.70 9.29
C GLY A 158 -7.02 -24.04 8.90
N VAL A 159 -6.03 -24.80 8.45
CA VAL A 159 -4.99 -24.29 7.52
C VAL A 159 -5.59 -24.32 6.12
N GLU A 160 -5.59 -23.17 5.44
CA GLU A 160 -6.08 -23.09 4.07
C GLU A 160 -4.98 -23.45 3.07
N GLU A 161 -3.74 -23.01 3.35
CA GLU A 161 -2.60 -23.23 2.46
C GLU A 161 -1.28 -23.13 3.21
N ALA A 162 -0.35 -24.06 2.97
CA ALA A 162 1.05 -23.93 3.37
C ALA A 162 1.98 -24.08 2.16
N LYS A 163 2.90 -23.12 1.98
CA LYS A 163 3.86 -23.07 0.85
C LYS A 163 5.26 -22.72 1.31
N GLU A 164 6.26 -23.22 0.60
CA GLU A 164 7.65 -22.76 0.75
C GLU A 164 7.87 -21.44 -0.01
N ILE A 165 8.47 -20.45 0.66
CA ILE A 165 8.86 -19.17 0.09
C ILE A 165 10.25 -18.80 0.60
N ARG A 166 11.22 -18.66 -0.32
CA ARG A 166 12.60 -18.22 0.00
C ARG A 166 13.24 -19.02 1.17
N GLY A 167 13.00 -20.34 1.22
CA GLY A 167 13.51 -21.23 2.27
C GLY A 167 12.76 -21.17 3.62
N GLY A 168 11.73 -20.34 3.74
CA GLY A 168 10.79 -20.35 4.86
C GLY A 168 9.46 -21.00 4.48
N ILE A 169 8.70 -21.42 5.49
CA ILE A 169 7.36 -21.98 5.36
C ILE A 169 6.36 -20.87 5.65
N VAL A 170 5.45 -20.62 4.73
CA VAL A 170 4.38 -19.63 4.87
C VAL A 170 3.06 -20.35 4.92
N VAL A 171 2.36 -20.19 6.04
CA VAL A 171 1.09 -20.84 6.36
C VAL A 171 0.00 -19.77 6.42
N ARG A 172 -1.06 -19.97 5.65
CA ARG A 172 -2.30 -19.20 5.73
C ARG A 172 -3.31 -20.00 6.53
N ALA A 173 -3.73 -19.45 7.66
CA ALA A 173 -4.67 -20.13 8.54
C ALA A 173 -5.66 -19.16 9.18
N LEU A 174 -6.91 -19.61 9.26
CA LEU A 174 -7.96 -19.02 10.07
C LEU A 174 -7.56 -18.95 11.53
N ASP A 175 -7.65 -17.78 12.18
CA ASP A 175 -7.33 -17.65 13.61
C ASP A 175 -5.92 -18.20 13.94
N ALA A 176 -4.93 -17.76 13.16
CA ALA A 176 -3.58 -18.33 13.16
C ALA A 176 -2.91 -18.21 14.53
N VAL A 177 -3.20 -17.12 15.27
CA VAL A 177 -2.70 -16.90 16.63
C VAL A 177 -3.00 -18.09 17.56
N ASN A 178 -4.24 -18.60 17.54
CA ASN A 178 -4.64 -19.74 18.38
C ASN A 178 -4.11 -21.09 17.86
N LYS A 179 -3.65 -21.14 16.60
CA LYS A 179 -3.09 -22.34 15.98
C LYS A 179 -1.60 -22.48 16.12
N ILE A 180 -0.88 -21.40 16.46
CA ILE A 180 0.59 -21.45 16.65
C ILE A 180 1.00 -22.59 17.58
N PRO A 181 0.43 -22.75 18.79
CA PRO A 181 0.92 -23.79 19.71
C PRO A 181 0.85 -25.18 19.07
N LYS A 182 -0.28 -25.50 18.41
CA LYS A 182 -0.44 -26.78 17.69
C LYS A 182 0.55 -26.97 16.54
N ILE A 183 0.87 -25.89 15.82
CA ILE A 183 1.84 -25.93 14.72
C ILE A 183 3.25 -26.15 15.28
N ILE A 184 3.63 -25.42 16.32
CA ILE A 184 4.93 -25.56 17.00
C ILE A 184 5.08 -26.97 17.57
N ASP A 185 4.10 -27.46 18.33
CA ASP A 185 4.12 -28.80 18.95
C ASP A 185 4.37 -29.90 17.90
N ARG A 186 3.72 -29.80 16.73
CA ARG A 186 3.93 -30.77 15.66
C ARG A 186 5.29 -30.65 14.97
N ILE A 187 5.83 -29.43 14.85
CA ILE A 187 7.16 -29.21 14.29
C ILE A 187 8.22 -29.77 15.23
N GLU A 188 8.11 -29.50 16.53
CA GLU A 188 9.04 -30.03 17.53
C GLU A 188 9.01 -31.57 17.58
N GLY A 189 7.85 -32.19 17.36
CA GLY A 189 7.71 -33.64 17.22
C GLY A 189 8.49 -34.28 16.06
N LEU A 190 9.01 -33.48 15.12
CA LEU A 190 9.85 -33.93 14.00
C LEU A 190 11.36 -33.81 14.29
N ASN A 191 11.76 -33.54 15.54
CA ASN A 191 13.16 -33.34 15.93
C ASN A 191 13.85 -32.21 15.15
N THR A 192 13.08 -31.19 14.74
CA THR A 192 13.60 -29.99 14.07
C THR A 192 13.44 -28.77 14.96
N THR A 193 14.32 -27.79 14.77
CA THR A 193 14.32 -26.55 15.55
C THR A 193 13.77 -25.41 14.71
N ILE A 194 12.86 -24.65 15.31
CA ILE A 194 12.36 -23.43 14.69
C ILE A 194 13.35 -22.30 14.99
N ALA A 195 13.88 -21.68 13.94
CA ALA A 195 14.79 -20.54 14.05
C ALA A 195 14.03 -19.22 14.24
N ASP A 196 12.86 -19.09 13.61
CA ASP A 196 12.05 -17.87 13.65
C ASP A 196 10.58 -18.18 13.37
N VAL A 197 9.68 -17.49 14.07
CA VAL A 197 8.24 -17.50 13.84
C VAL A 197 7.73 -16.08 13.85
N SER A 198 7.06 -15.67 12.78
CA SER A 198 6.38 -14.38 12.73
C SER A 198 4.93 -14.55 12.29
N ILE A 199 4.08 -13.65 12.79
CA ILE A 199 2.71 -13.51 12.33
C ILE A 199 2.55 -12.14 11.72
N ARG A 200 1.85 -12.07 10.60
CA ARG A 200 1.28 -10.82 10.08
C ARG A 200 -0.13 -11.04 9.58
N ARG A 201 -0.88 -9.95 9.42
CA ARG A 201 -2.16 -9.97 8.69
C ARG A 201 -1.93 -10.00 7.19
N ASN A 202 -2.94 -10.45 6.43
CA ASN A 202 -2.95 -10.30 4.97
C ASN A 202 -2.79 -8.83 4.58
N THR A 203 -1.99 -8.59 3.56
CA THR A 203 -1.78 -7.27 2.94
C THR A 203 -2.44 -7.21 1.57
N LEU A 204 -2.58 -6.01 0.99
CA LEU A 204 -3.02 -5.89 -0.41
C LEU A 204 -2.01 -6.47 -1.40
N GLU A 205 -0.73 -6.54 -1.04
CA GLU A 205 0.30 -7.21 -1.84
C GLU A 205 0.05 -8.72 -1.92
N ASP A 206 -0.33 -9.34 -0.81
CA ASP A 206 -0.78 -10.74 -0.82
C ASP A 206 -1.97 -10.93 -1.75
N VAL A 207 -2.96 -10.01 -1.72
CA VAL A 207 -4.15 -10.06 -2.58
C VAL A 207 -3.73 -10.03 -4.04
N PHE A 208 -2.87 -9.08 -4.38
CA PHE A 208 -2.36 -8.90 -5.73
C PHE A 208 -1.64 -10.14 -6.26
N ILE A 209 -0.72 -10.71 -5.46
CA ILE A 209 0.05 -11.91 -5.83
C ILE A 209 -0.86 -13.12 -6.04
N SER A 210 -1.90 -13.28 -5.21
CA SER A 210 -2.86 -14.38 -5.38
C SER A 210 -3.68 -14.26 -6.65
N LEU A 211 -4.06 -13.04 -7.04
CA LEU A 211 -4.88 -12.80 -8.22
C LEU A 211 -4.07 -12.88 -9.53
N THR A 212 -2.80 -12.49 -9.49
CA THR A 212 -1.95 -12.38 -10.69
C THR A 212 -0.96 -13.53 -10.86
N GLY A 213 -0.73 -14.32 -9.81
CA GLY A 213 0.27 -15.38 -9.75
C GLY A 213 1.70 -14.85 -9.54
N ARG A 214 2.63 -15.69 -9.07
CA ARG A 214 4.06 -15.36 -8.84
C ARG A 214 4.89 -15.27 -10.14
N GLY A 215 4.38 -14.63 -11.17
CA GLY A 215 5.22 -14.21 -12.28
C GLY A 215 5.97 -12.96 -11.86
N LEU A 216 7.24 -13.08 -11.44
CA LEU A 216 8.17 -11.96 -11.59
C LEU A 216 8.12 -11.56 -13.06
N ARG A 217 7.61 -10.36 -13.35
CA ARG A 217 7.62 -9.76 -14.68
C ARG A 217 8.71 -8.69 -14.64
N GLU A 218 9.62 -8.75 -15.61
CA GLU A 218 10.71 -7.79 -15.86
C GLU A 218 10.18 -6.38 -16.14
#